data_AF-A0A3D8I606-F1
#
_entry.id   AF-A0A3D8I606-F1
#
_cell.length_a   1.000
_cell.length_b   1.000
_cell.length_c   1.000
_cell.angle_alpha   90.00
_cell.angle_beta   90.00
_cell.angle_gamma   90.00
#
_symmetry.space_group_name_H-M   'P 1'
#
loop_
_entity.id
_entity.type
_entity.pdbx_description
1 polymer ?
#
loop_
_entity_poly.entity_id
_entity_poly.type
_entity_poly.pdbx_seq_one_letter_code
_entity_poly.pdbx_strand_id
1 'polypeptide(L)'
;MKNKKISNDKSSNTPHQKSILKNLQKQPLTESSESEKINSDMNQAKKSKDSHKKASLQKNPSKKSKQVKTQRAALSNPQTLNSKLDNTMSNIAQKAISQDIKRQIKNDKNTMPTALKKARSKQETSQTQIISFEILGFEQQSAIQIISNYAAKHHIVLHTSKQYCVEQFNQDSSLLSNDYEIIAQGNNKNLESFFQDIAQLFGERLLKGNLAHFLIQKLTQESLTLCLAESCTGGVLSTLITGIDGASKVYKGGITAYSIESKREILQVRDSILCEFGVYSEECVKAMARGVLRLFNADIAIATSGLATDDLSANNFLKLPAGNVFTCVLRQSKLPIVISQNYLSPDYLINHSKADSKNLSPHTQQRSFIQQQASLWAIRLALHALND
;
A
#
# COMPACT_ATOMS: atom_id res chain seq x y z
N MET A 1 26.75 -37.12 35.06
CA MET A 1 27.53 -36.63 36.22
C MET A 1 28.98 -36.42 35.80
N LYS A 2 29.60 -35.34 36.28
CA LYS A 2 31.03 -34.92 36.19
C LYS A 2 31.47 -34.06 34.99
N ASN A 3 31.38 -32.77 35.32
CA ASN A 3 32.07 -31.57 34.84
C ASN A 3 33.61 -31.58 34.85
N LYS A 4 34.18 -30.63 34.07
CA LYS A 4 35.46 -29.88 34.25
C LYS A 4 36.76 -30.66 33.92
N LYS A 5 37.86 -30.10 33.40
CA LYS A 5 38.36 -28.71 33.24
C LYS A 5 39.63 -28.74 32.35
N ILE A 6 39.78 -27.73 31.47
CA ILE A 6 40.97 -26.87 31.19
C ILE A 6 42.40 -27.48 31.25
N SER A 7 43.19 -27.36 30.16
CA SER A 7 44.41 -26.49 30.10
C SER A 7 45.24 -26.59 28.80
N ASN A 8 45.67 -25.42 28.32
CA ASN A 8 46.89 -24.98 27.60
C ASN A 8 47.60 -25.92 26.60
N ASP A 9 47.85 -25.43 25.36
CA ASP A 9 49.12 -24.76 25.04
C ASP A 9 49.11 -23.98 23.69
N LYS A 10 49.96 -22.94 23.66
CA LYS A 10 50.67 -22.19 22.59
C LYS A 10 50.57 -22.73 21.15
N SER A 11 50.63 -21.99 20.04
CA SER A 11 51.16 -20.66 19.68
C SER A 11 50.92 -20.43 18.18
N SER A 12 50.64 -19.19 17.75
CA SER A 12 51.27 -18.56 16.56
C SER A 12 50.71 -17.15 16.34
N ASN A 13 51.59 -16.17 16.46
CA ASN A 13 51.40 -14.77 16.05
C ASN A 13 51.52 -14.65 14.53
N THR A 14 50.71 -13.80 13.90
CA THR A 14 51.16 -12.84 12.86
C THR A 14 50.18 -11.65 12.77
N PRO A 15 50.64 -10.45 12.35
CA PRO A 15 50.10 -9.19 12.84
C PRO A 15 49.52 -8.28 11.74
N HIS A 16 48.21 -7.98 11.77
CA HIS A 16 47.67 -6.81 11.06
C HIS A 16 46.30 -6.36 11.59
N GLN A 17 46.22 -6.04 12.89
CA GLN A 17 45.14 -5.25 13.46
C GLN A 17 45.68 -4.40 14.61
N LYS A 18 46.05 -3.13 14.32
CA LYS A 18 46.16 -2.02 15.28
C LYS A 18 46.50 -0.73 14.53
N SER A 19 45.46 0.02 14.14
CA SER A 19 45.61 1.41 13.65
C SER A 19 44.33 2.22 13.85
N ILE A 20 43.68 2.09 15.01
CA ILE A 20 42.73 3.08 15.53
C ILE A 20 42.94 3.14 17.05
N LEU A 21 42.96 4.35 17.61
CA LEU A 21 43.19 4.73 19.03
C LEU A 21 44.64 5.04 19.39
N LYS A 22 45.05 6.28 19.11
CA LYS A 22 45.71 7.19 20.07
C LYS A 22 45.88 8.55 19.41
N ASN A 23 45.11 9.54 19.85
CA ASN A 23 45.60 10.88 20.22
C ASN A 23 44.44 11.78 20.64
N LEU A 24 44.17 11.76 21.93
CA LEU A 24 43.48 12.81 22.68
C LEU A 24 44.32 13.03 23.92
N GLN A 25 44.99 14.20 24.03
CA GLN A 25 45.00 15.00 25.25
C GLN A 25 45.81 16.32 25.12
N LYS A 26 45.14 17.41 25.56
CA LYS A 26 45.61 18.67 26.20
C LYS A 26 45.77 19.97 25.35
N GLN A 27 44.65 20.72 25.26
CA GLN A 27 44.35 22.14 25.67
C GLN A 27 45.29 23.33 25.32
N PRO A 28 44.85 24.63 25.31
CA PRO A 28 43.51 25.25 25.52
C PRO A 28 43.08 26.38 24.50
N LEU A 29 41.84 26.86 24.69
CA LEU A 29 41.11 28.11 24.27
C LEU A 29 41.85 29.23 23.51
N THR A 30 41.20 29.80 22.47
CA THR A 30 40.94 31.25 22.30
C THR A 30 39.81 31.52 21.30
N GLU A 31 38.86 32.37 21.69
CA GLU A 31 37.91 33.07 20.82
C GLU A 31 38.63 34.25 20.15
N SER A 32 38.40 34.50 18.86
CA SER A 32 38.16 35.83 18.26
C SER A 32 38.27 35.82 16.73
N SER A 33 37.40 36.62 16.12
CA SER A 33 37.49 37.22 14.78
C SER A 33 37.61 36.29 13.56
N GLU A 34 36.48 36.04 12.89
CA GLU A 34 36.40 36.06 11.41
C GLU A 34 34.92 36.06 10.96
N SER A 35 34.19 37.08 11.41
CA SER A 35 32.87 37.44 10.92
C SER A 35 32.93 38.84 10.31
N GLU A 36 33.70 39.01 9.23
CA GLU A 36 33.70 40.24 8.44
C GLU A 36 34.46 40.00 7.13
N LYS A 37 33.76 39.43 6.15
CA LYS A 37 33.97 39.55 4.69
C LYS A 37 33.26 38.39 4.02
N ILE A 38 32.06 38.66 3.51
CA ILE A 38 31.42 38.10 2.30
C ILE A 38 29.98 38.60 2.40
N ASN A 39 29.80 39.87 2.05
CA ASN A 39 28.50 40.48 1.81
C ASN A 39 28.71 41.67 0.87
N SER A 40 29.05 41.37 -0.39
CA SER A 40 29.20 42.41 -1.41
C SER A 40 28.99 41.94 -2.85
N ASP A 41 28.22 40.89 -3.15
CA ASP A 41 27.95 40.48 -4.55
C ASP A 41 26.53 39.90 -4.77
N MET A 42 25.49 40.63 -4.35
CA MET A 42 24.09 40.31 -4.71
C MET A 42 23.23 41.56 -4.93
N ASN A 43 23.76 42.57 -5.62
CA ASN A 43 22.95 43.71 -6.07
C ASN A 43 23.45 44.30 -7.40
N GLN A 44 23.42 43.50 -8.47
CA GLN A 44 23.50 44.01 -9.85
C GLN A 44 23.00 42.97 -10.88
N ALA A 45 21.71 42.63 -10.82
CA ALA A 45 21.02 41.90 -11.91
C ALA A 45 19.50 42.11 -11.88
N LYS A 46 19.04 43.36 -11.78
CA LYS A 46 17.66 43.77 -12.05
C LYS A 46 17.70 45.09 -12.82
N LYS A 47 17.85 45.01 -14.13
CA LYS A 47 17.45 46.03 -15.13
C LYS A 47 17.86 45.55 -16.52
N SER A 48 16.86 45.39 -17.39
CA SER A 48 16.89 45.30 -18.86
C SER A 48 16.26 44.02 -19.41
N LYS A 49 15.03 44.16 -19.92
CA LYS A 49 14.50 43.62 -21.18
C LYS A 49 12.96 43.61 -21.14
N ASP A 50 12.42 44.82 -21.23
CA ASP A 50 11.14 45.09 -21.89
C ASP A 50 11.47 45.79 -23.21
N SER A 51 11.28 45.12 -24.35
CA SER A 51 10.93 45.76 -25.64
C SER A 51 10.81 44.72 -26.76
N HIS A 52 9.66 44.77 -27.46
CA HIS A 52 9.24 44.04 -28.68
C HIS A 52 8.68 42.62 -28.42
N LYS A 53 7.42 42.29 -28.71
CA LYS A 53 6.58 42.68 -29.85
C LYS A 53 5.08 42.53 -29.50
N LYS A 54 4.29 43.57 -29.79
CA LYS A 54 2.81 43.59 -29.81
C LYS A 54 2.31 43.35 -31.24
N ALA A 55 1.00 43.03 -31.33
CA ALA A 55 0.12 42.83 -32.49
C ALA A 55 0.09 41.37 -32.98
N SER A 56 -1.04 40.67 -33.08
CA SER A 56 -2.48 40.97 -33.26
C SER A 56 -3.26 39.70 -32.80
N LEU A 57 -4.53 39.64 -32.37
CA LEU A 57 -5.80 40.22 -32.79
C LEU A 57 -6.81 40.18 -31.62
N GLN A 58 -7.67 41.20 -31.56
CA GLN A 58 -8.90 41.28 -30.76
C GLN A 58 -10.02 40.40 -31.34
N LYS A 59 -10.92 39.86 -30.49
CA LYS A 59 -12.36 40.26 -30.45
C LYS A 59 -13.18 39.47 -29.41
N ASN A 60 -13.67 40.25 -28.43
CA ASN A 60 -14.91 40.25 -27.65
C ASN A 60 -15.47 39.05 -26.83
N PRO A 61 -15.93 39.33 -25.57
CA PRO A 61 -16.60 38.40 -24.67
C PRO A 61 -18.14 38.55 -24.67
N SER A 62 -18.88 37.52 -24.24
CA SER A 62 -20.25 37.75 -23.73
C SER A 62 -20.72 36.71 -22.70
N LYS A 63 -21.13 37.25 -21.53
CA LYS A 63 -22.33 36.94 -20.74
C LYS A 63 -22.71 35.46 -20.47
N LYS A 64 -22.61 35.04 -19.20
CA LYS A 64 -23.78 34.90 -18.30
C LYS A 64 -23.37 34.37 -16.92
N SER A 65 -23.53 35.22 -15.92
CA SER A 65 -23.65 34.87 -14.50
C SER A 65 -25.10 35.06 -14.07
N LYS A 66 -25.56 34.25 -13.11
CA LYS A 66 -26.71 34.44 -12.19
C LYS A 66 -28.09 33.90 -12.58
N GLN A 67 -28.47 32.81 -11.91
CA GLN A 67 -29.77 32.53 -11.26
C GLN A 67 -29.43 31.64 -10.04
N VAL A 68 -29.17 32.19 -8.86
CA VAL A 68 -30.10 32.48 -7.74
C VAL A 68 -30.98 31.30 -7.31
N LYS A 69 -30.56 30.70 -6.17
CA LYS A 69 -31.34 30.28 -4.99
C LYS A 69 -32.86 30.11 -5.17
N THR A 70 -33.37 28.91 -4.87
CA THR A 70 -34.29 28.62 -3.74
C THR A 70 -34.74 27.16 -3.77
N GLN A 71 -34.40 26.38 -2.74
CA GLN A 71 -35.33 25.51 -2.01
C GLN A 71 -34.56 24.83 -0.87
N ARG A 72 -34.87 25.27 0.35
CA ARG A 72 -34.51 24.65 1.63
C ARG A 72 -35.84 24.46 2.35
N ALA A 73 -36.15 23.21 2.72
CA ALA A 73 -36.94 22.77 3.89
C ALA A 73 -37.83 21.55 3.57
N ALA A 74 -37.92 20.66 4.57
CA ALA A 74 -38.61 19.36 4.65
C ALA A 74 -37.82 18.20 3.99
N LEU A 75 -37.31 17.16 4.67
CA LEU A 75 -37.75 16.47 5.88
C LEU A 75 -36.60 15.70 6.58
N SER A 76 -36.57 15.82 7.91
CA SER A 76 -36.24 14.84 8.97
C SER A 76 -35.26 13.66 8.74
N ASN A 77 -34.21 13.66 9.59
CA ASN A 77 -33.64 12.52 10.35
C ASN A 77 -32.96 11.34 9.59
N PRO A 78 -31.61 11.28 9.50
CA PRO A 78 -30.89 10.15 8.93
C PRO A 78 -30.24 9.28 10.03
N GLN A 79 -31.03 8.52 10.78
CA GLN A 79 -30.50 7.50 11.70
C GLN A 79 -30.98 6.07 11.39
N THR A 80 -31.67 5.83 10.27
CA THR A 80 -32.22 4.49 9.95
C THR A 80 -32.14 4.09 8.49
N LEU A 81 -31.19 4.63 7.70
CA LEU A 81 -31.05 4.27 6.27
C LEU A 81 -29.66 3.76 5.84
N ASN A 82 -28.83 3.25 6.77
CA ASN A 82 -27.47 2.77 6.50
C ASN A 82 -27.32 1.23 6.57
N SER A 83 -28.25 0.46 6.01
CA SER A 83 -28.10 -1.00 5.95
C SER A 83 -28.48 -1.67 4.62
N LYS A 84 -28.76 -0.92 3.55
CA LYS A 84 -29.23 -1.52 2.28
C LYS A 84 -28.70 -0.93 0.96
N LEU A 85 -27.62 -0.15 0.94
CA LEU A 85 -27.19 0.51 -0.31
C LEU A 85 -25.69 0.47 -0.67
N ASP A 86 -24.91 -0.47 -0.14
CA ASP A 86 -23.48 -0.63 -0.46
C ASP A 86 -23.16 -1.69 -1.54
N ASN A 87 -23.99 -1.82 -2.58
CA ASN A 87 -23.77 -2.85 -3.61
C ASN A 87 -24.04 -2.36 -5.04
N THR A 88 -23.40 -1.27 -5.49
CA THR A 88 -23.58 -0.86 -6.89
C THR A 88 -22.35 -0.38 -7.67
N MET A 89 -21.15 -0.35 -7.09
CA MET A 89 -19.92 -0.03 -7.86
C MET A 89 -18.82 -1.11 -7.84
N SER A 90 -19.14 -2.33 -7.35
CA SER A 90 -18.34 -3.56 -7.61
C SER A 90 -18.65 -4.20 -9.00
N ASN A 91 -19.60 -3.62 -9.73
CA ASN A 91 -20.24 -4.24 -10.88
C ASN A 91 -19.46 -4.17 -12.21
N ILE A 92 -18.36 -3.42 -12.34
CA ILE A 92 -17.68 -3.30 -13.65
C ILE A 92 -16.77 -4.50 -13.91
N ALA A 93 -16.02 -4.97 -12.90
CA ALA A 93 -15.25 -6.21 -13.00
C ALA A 93 -16.17 -7.46 -13.00
N GLN A 94 -17.25 -7.44 -12.20
CA GLN A 94 -18.21 -8.55 -12.15
C GLN A 94 -19.11 -8.65 -13.41
N LYS A 95 -19.42 -7.54 -14.09
CA LYS A 95 -20.20 -7.57 -15.35
C LYS A 95 -19.40 -8.17 -16.51
N ALA A 96 -18.09 -7.96 -16.57
CA ALA A 96 -17.24 -8.58 -17.58
C ALA A 96 -17.29 -10.11 -17.46
N ILE A 97 -17.17 -10.62 -16.23
CA ILE A 97 -17.28 -12.04 -15.90
C ILE A 97 -18.69 -12.59 -16.22
N SER A 98 -19.75 -11.84 -15.91
CA SER A 98 -21.14 -12.26 -16.18
C SER A 98 -21.52 -12.32 -17.66
N GLN A 99 -20.92 -11.49 -18.52
CA GLN A 99 -21.20 -11.48 -19.95
C GLN A 99 -20.54 -12.65 -20.69
N ASP A 100 -19.35 -13.07 -20.27
CA ASP A 100 -18.66 -14.24 -20.83
C ASP A 100 -19.34 -15.55 -20.40
N ILE A 101 -19.83 -15.61 -19.15
CA ILE A 101 -20.66 -16.72 -18.65
C ILE A 101 -21.96 -16.86 -19.45
N LYS A 102 -22.64 -15.76 -19.80
CA LYS A 102 -23.87 -15.80 -20.62
C LYS A 102 -23.62 -16.23 -22.06
N ARG A 103 -22.43 -15.96 -22.61
CA ARG A 103 -22.03 -16.43 -23.96
C ARG A 103 -21.73 -17.93 -23.97
N GLN A 104 -21.09 -18.45 -22.93
CA GLN A 104 -20.83 -19.89 -22.81
C GLN A 104 -22.10 -20.72 -22.55
N ILE A 105 -23.02 -20.24 -21.70
CA ILE A 105 -24.29 -20.96 -21.39
C ILE A 105 -25.23 -21.07 -22.59
N LYS A 106 -25.11 -20.21 -23.61
CA LYS A 106 -25.98 -20.27 -24.80
C LYS A 106 -25.64 -21.43 -25.74
N ASN A 107 -24.43 -21.99 -25.63
CA ASN A 107 -23.96 -23.06 -26.50
C ASN A 107 -24.30 -24.48 -25.99
N ASP A 108 -24.65 -24.63 -24.70
CA ASP A 108 -24.92 -25.96 -24.08
C ASP A 108 -26.42 -26.29 -23.88
N LYS A 109 -27.33 -25.53 -24.50
CA LYS A 109 -28.79 -25.72 -24.34
C LYS A 109 -29.44 -26.66 -25.37
N ASN A 110 -28.75 -27.70 -25.82
CA ASN A 110 -29.36 -28.78 -26.60
C ASN A 110 -29.16 -30.14 -25.93
N THR A 111 -29.83 -30.37 -24.79
CA THR A 111 -30.53 -31.62 -24.45
C THR A 111 -31.06 -31.56 -23.01
N MET A 112 -32.38 -31.61 -22.86
CA MET A 112 -33.09 -31.87 -21.60
C MET A 112 -34.18 -32.88 -21.92
N PRO A 113 -34.42 -33.87 -21.03
CA PRO A 113 -35.78 -34.34 -20.82
C PRO A 113 -36.33 -33.97 -19.45
N THR A 114 -37.55 -33.48 -19.52
CA THR A 114 -38.52 -33.15 -18.48
C THR A 114 -38.87 -34.33 -17.56
N ALA A 115 -38.42 -34.31 -16.30
CA ALA A 115 -39.11 -34.92 -15.15
C ALA A 115 -38.37 -34.64 -13.83
N LEU A 116 -38.59 -33.48 -13.20
CA LEU A 116 -38.36 -33.24 -11.75
C LEU A 116 -38.87 -31.82 -11.38
N LYS A 117 -40.12 -31.53 -11.72
CA LYS A 117 -40.80 -30.25 -11.38
C LYS A 117 -41.67 -30.34 -10.12
N LYS A 118 -41.57 -31.40 -9.32
CA LYS A 118 -42.46 -31.69 -8.18
C LYS A 118 -41.76 -32.03 -6.84
N ALA A 119 -40.54 -31.54 -6.62
CA ALA A 119 -39.85 -31.61 -5.32
C ALA A 119 -39.42 -30.22 -4.81
N ARG A 120 -40.26 -29.19 -5.05
CA ARG A 120 -40.06 -27.83 -4.53
C ARG A 120 -41.17 -27.48 -3.54
N SER A 121 -41.13 -28.12 -2.38
CA SER A 121 -41.80 -27.62 -1.18
C SER A 121 -41.07 -28.17 0.04
N LYS A 122 -40.48 -27.27 0.83
CA LYS A 122 -39.68 -27.48 2.07
C LYS A 122 -38.22 -27.91 1.90
N GLN A 123 -37.39 -26.98 1.42
CA GLN A 123 -35.99 -26.87 1.86
C GLN A 123 -35.71 -25.37 1.99
N GLU A 124 -35.67 -24.85 3.22
CA GLU A 124 -34.86 -23.68 3.52
C GLU A 124 -33.43 -24.06 3.13
N THR A 125 -33.04 -23.63 1.94
CA THR A 125 -31.69 -23.82 1.44
C THR A 125 -30.83 -22.86 2.23
N SER A 126 -30.10 -23.39 3.22
CA SER A 126 -29.04 -22.67 3.94
C SER A 126 -28.05 -22.14 2.92
N GLN A 127 -28.25 -20.91 2.45
CA GLN A 127 -27.45 -20.33 1.40
C GLN A 127 -26.04 -20.12 1.93
N THR A 128 -25.08 -20.86 1.39
CA THR A 128 -23.66 -20.69 1.69
C THR A 128 -23.21 -19.31 1.25
N GLN A 129 -22.54 -18.61 2.15
CA GLN A 129 -21.95 -17.29 1.95
C GLN A 129 -20.43 -17.38 2.06
N ILE A 130 -19.77 -16.39 1.46
CA ILE A 130 -18.32 -16.32 1.32
C ILE A 130 -17.91 -14.90 1.70
N ILE A 131 -17.01 -14.80 2.67
CA ILE A 131 -16.53 -13.52 3.20
C ILE A 131 -15.00 -13.53 3.13
N SER A 132 -14.43 -12.51 2.46
CA SER A 132 -12.99 -12.27 2.52
C SER A 132 -12.63 -11.32 3.65
N PHE A 133 -11.56 -11.64 4.35
CA PHE A 133 -11.09 -10.87 5.48
C PHE A 133 -9.57 -11.03 5.69
N GLU A 134 -8.99 -10.16 6.49
CA GLU A 134 -7.59 -10.19 6.88
C GLU A 134 -7.47 -9.95 8.38
N ILE A 135 -6.42 -10.49 9.01
CA ILE A 135 -6.05 -10.16 10.39
C ILE A 135 -4.73 -9.39 10.35
N LEU A 136 -4.80 -8.08 10.57
CA LEU A 136 -3.66 -7.18 10.49
C LEU A 136 -2.53 -7.63 11.42
N GLY A 137 -1.33 -7.76 10.87
CA GLY A 137 -0.13 -8.23 11.59
C GLY A 137 0.09 -9.74 11.56
N PHE A 138 -0.77 -10.51 10.88
CA PHE A 138 -0.59 -11.94 10.68
C PHE A 138 -0.54 -12.27 9.19
N GLU A 139 0.43 -13.09 8.80
CA GLU A 139 0.42 -13.75 7.51
C GLU A 139 -0.73 -14.78 7.44
N GLN A 140 -1.31 -14.99 6.25
CA GLN A 140 -2.55 -15.76 6.05
C GLN A 140 -2.52 -17.18 6.63
N GLN A 141 -1.47 -17.96 6.40
CA GLN A 141 -1.37 -19.33 6.94
C GLN A 141 -1.30 -19.32 8.47
N SER A 142 -0.50 -18.42 9.02
CA SER A 142 -0.37 -18.23 10.47
C SER A 142 -1.72 -17.84 11.10
N ALA A 143 -2.45 -16.91 10.47
CA ALA A 143 -3.77 -16.50 10.89
C ALA A 143 -4.79 -17.65 10.84
N ILE A 144 -4.81 -18.42 9.75
CA ILE A 144 -5.68 -19.60 9.59
C ILE A 144 -5.40 -20.63 10.69
N GLN A 145 -4.14 -20.89 11.02
CA GLN A 145 -3.79 -21.82 12.10
C GLN A 145 -4.34 -21.35 13.45
N ILE A 146 -4.20 -20.06 13.77
CA ILE A 146 -4.68 -19.48 15.04
C ILE A 146 -6.21 -19.60 15.16
N ILE A 147 -6.94 -19.36 14.07
CA ILE A 147 -8.42 -19.33 14.09
C ILE A 147 -9.08 -20.66 13.70
N SER A 148 -8.29 -21.69 13.38
CA SER A 148 -8.77 -22.99 12.89
C SER A 148 -9.79 -23.65 13.83
N ASN A 149 -9.53 -23.64 15.14
CA ASN A 149 -10.43 -24.20 16.14
C ASN A 149 -11.77 -23.44 16.23
N TYR A 150 -11.74 -22.12 16.04
CA TYR A 150 -12.97 -21.31 16.01
C TYR A 150 -13.77 -21.60 14.74
N ALA A 151 -13.10 -21.74 13.60
CA ALA A 151 -13.75 -22.11 12.35
C ALA A 151 -14.40 -23.50 12.45
N ALA A 152 -13.70 -24.49 13.02
CA ALA A 152 -14.23 -25.83 13.25
C ALA A 152 -15.46 -25.82 14.17
N LYS A 153 -15.40 -25.09 15.29
CA LYS A 153 -16.53 -24.91 16.23
C LYS A 153 -17.79 -24.40 15.52
N HIS A 154 -17.63 -23.48 14.57
CA HIS A 154 -18.74 -22.87 13.84
C HIS A 154 -19.01 -23.50 12.47
N HIS A 155 -18.38 -24.63 12.12
CA HIS A 155 -18.53 -25.27 10.80
C HIS A 155 -18.24 -24.30 9.64
N ILE A 156 -17.19 -23.50 9.78
CA ILE A 156 -16.66 -22.61 8.73
C ILE A 156 -15.47 -23.28 8.05
N VAL A 157 -15.45 -23.24 6.73
CA VAL A 157 -14.30 -23.65 5.94
C VAL A 157 -13.45 -22.42 5.66
N LEU A 158 -12.15 -22.51 5.91
CA LEU A 158 -11.19 -21.45 5.64
C LEU A 158 -10.32 -21.86 4.46
N HIS A 159 -10.15 -20.94 3.51
CA HIS A 159 -9.27 -21.10 2.37
C HIS A 159 -8.28 -19.94 2.33
N THR A 160 -7.07 -20.22 1.85
CA THR A 160 -6.22 -19.16 1.33
C THR A 160 -6.85 -18.57 0.06
N SER A 161 -6.61 -17.29 -0.22
CA SER A 161 -7.08 -16.62 -1.45
C SER A 161 -6.68 -17.42 -2.70
N LYS A 162 -5.45 -17.97 -2.72
CA LYS A 162 -4.96 -18.81 -3.82
C LYS A 162 -5.71 -20.13 -3.95
N GLN A 163 -5.88 -20.89 -2.85
CA GLN A 163 -6.63 -22.16 -2.87
C GLN A 163 -8.06 -21.94 -3.37
N TYR A 164 -8.71 -20.90 -2.87
CA TYR A 164 -10.08 -20.56 -3.27
C TYR A 164 -10.19 -20.25 -4.77
N CYS A 165 -9.26 -19.45 -5.32
CA CYS A 165 -9.25 -19.14 -6.75
C CYS A 165 -9.06 -20.39 -7.62
N VAL A 166 -8.14 -21.28 -7.25
CA VAL A 166 -7.88 -22.53 -7.97
C VAL A 166 -9.09 -23.45 -7.92
N GLU A 167 -9.70 -23.62 -6.74
CA GLU A 167 -10.85 -24.51 -6.54
C GLU A 167 -12.12 -24.01 -7.27
N GLN A 168 -12.37 -22.70 -7.28
CA GLN A 168 -13.61 -22.14 -7.81
C GLN A 168 -13.55 -21.79 -9.30
N PHE A 169 -12.40 -21.30 -9.79
CA PHE A 169 -12.30 -20.76 -11.15
C PHE A 169 -11.43 -21.60 -12.07
N ASN A 170 -10.79 -22.66 -11.56
CA ASN A 170 -9.82 -23.48 -12.29
C ASN A 170 -8.75 -22.61 -13.00
N GLN A 171 -8.44 -21.47 -12.38
CA GLN A 171 -7.49 -20.47 -12.82
C GLN A 171 -6.50 -20.25 -11.69
N ASP A 172 -5.21 -20.36 -12.02
CA ASP A 172 -4.18 -19.72 -11.21
C ASP A 172 -4.42 -18.22 -11.42
N SER A 173 -4.91 -17.49 -10.41
CA SER A 173 -5.03 -16.02 -10.49
C SER A 173 -4.07 -15.41 -9.48
N SER A 174 -2.79 -15.71 -9.67
CA SER A 174 -1.70 -15.31 -8.78
C SER A 174 -1.49 -13.80 -8.73
N LEU A 175 -1.94 -13.06 -9.75
CA LEU A 175 -1.92 -11.59 -9.75
C LEU A 175 -3.00 -10.99 -8.84
N LEU A 176 -4.08 -11.73 -8.53
CA LEU A 176 -5.14 -11.29 -7.62
C LEU A 176 -4.98 -11.86 -6.20
N SER A 177 -4.12 -12.87 -6.01
CA SER A 177 -3.94 -13.49 -4.69
C SER A 177 -3.17 -12.57 -3.74
N ASN A 178 -3.85 -12.16 -2.69
CA ASN A 178 -3.29 -11.42 -1.58
C ASN A 178 -2.87 -12.39 -0.46
N ASP A 179 -1.58 -12.43 -0.12
CA ASP A 179 -0.98 -13.33 0.90
C ASP A 179 -1.49 -13.14 2.33
N TYR A 180 -2.40 -12.21 2.54
CA TYR A 180 -2.99 -11.92 3.84
C TYR A 180 -4.51 -12.11 3.84
N GLU A 181 -5.15 -12.24 2.67
CA GLU A 181 -6.60 -12.37 2.57
C GLU A 181 -7.04 -13.82 2.79
N ILE A 182 -7.87 -14.04 3.80
CA ILE A 182 -8.47 -15.33 4.14
C ILE A 182 -9.91 -15.34 3.61
N ILE A 183 -10.32 -16.47 3.05
CA ILE A 183 -11.70 -16.69 2.62
C ILE A 183 -12.40 -17.59 3.62
N ALA A 184 -13.46 -17.10 4.26
CA ALA A 184 -14.35 -17.87 5.11
C ALA A 184 -15.64 -18.25 4.36
N GLN A 185 -15.95 -19.53 4.34
CA GLN A 185 -17.13 -20.09 3.69
C GLN A 185 -18.01 -20.82 4.70
N GLY A 186 -19.31 -20.50 4.72
CA GLY A 186 -20.29 -21.12 5.61
C GLY A 186 -21.68 -20.52 5.47
N ASN A 187 -22.65 -20.99 6.26
CA ASN A 187 -23.96 -20.34 6.29
C ASN A 187 -23.90 -19.01 7.09
N ASN A 188 -24.87 -18.12 6.87
CA ASN A 188 -24.89 -16.78 7.45
C ASN A 188 -24.80 -16.78 9.00
N LYS A 189 -25.59 -17.62 9.67
CA LYS A 189 -25.63 -17.69 11.15
C LYS A 189 -24.30 -18.14 11.74
N ASN A 190 -23.67 -19.11 11.10
CA ASN A 190 -22.37 -19.64 11.52
C ASN A 190 -21.26 -18.61 11.28
N LEU A 191 -21.27 -17.91 10.13
CA LEU A 191 -20.30 -16.86 9.85
C LEU A 191 -20.41 -15.71 10.85
N GLU A 192 -21.63 -15.29 11.18
CA GLU A 192 -21.88 -14.25 12.19
C GLU A 192 -21.30 -14.65 13.55
N SER A 193 -21.59 -15.88 14.01
CA SER A 193 -21.08 -16.41 15.29
C SER A 193 -19.55 -16.56 15.28
N PHE A 194 -18.98 -17.02 14.16
CA PHE A 194 -17.53 -17.13 13.97
C PHE A 194 -16.84 -15.78 14.05
N PHE A 195 -17.33 -14.78 13.30
CA PHE A 195 -16.75 -13.44 13.31
C PHE A 195 -16.94 -12.74 14.64
N GLN A 196 -18.00 -13.01 15.38
CA GLN A 196 -18.18 -12.51 16.74
C GLN A 196 -17.08 -13.05 17.68
N ASP A 197 -16.80 -14.35 17.64
CA ASP A 197 -15.76 -14.97 18.47
C ASP A 197 -14.36 -14.42 18.13
N ILE A 198 -13.98 -14.38 16.84
CA ILE A 198 -12.65 -13.90 16.47
C ILE A 198 -12.50 -12.37 16.61
N ALA A 199 -13.58 -11.61 16.54
CA ALA A 199 -13.55 -10.18 16.85
C ALA A 199 -13.17 -9.91 18.32
N GLN A 200 -13.51 -10.81 19.25
CA GLN A 200 -13.07 -10.69 20.65
C GLN A 200 -11.56 -10.89 20.81
N LEU A 201 -10.93 -11.65 19.91
CA LEU A 201 -9.48 -11.89 19.94
C LEU A 201 -8.68 -10.78 19.26
N PHE A 202 -9.16 -10.31 18.10
CA PHE A 202 -8.37 -9.45 17.22
C PHE A 202 -8.85 -7.99 17.19
N GLY A 203 -10.06 -7.69 17.65
CA GLY A 203 -10.60 -6.33 17.70
C GLY A 203 -10.49 -5.61 16.35
N GLU A 204 -9.90 -4.41 16.38
CA GLU A 204 -9.68 -3.57 15.18
C GLU A 204 -8.71 -4.17 14.15
N ARG A 205 -7.97 -5.24 14.50
CA ARG A 205 -7.09 -5.93 13.55
C ARG A 205 -7.86 -6.83 12.58
N LEU A 206 -9.12 -7.14 12.86
CA LEU A 206 -9.97 -7.96 12.00
C LEU A 206 -10.64 -7.10 10.92
N LEU A 207 -10.16 -7.21 9.68
CA LEU A 207 -10.59 -6.37 8.55
C LEU A 207 -11.36 -7.21 7.54
N LYS A 208 -12.65 -6.92 7.33
CA LYS A 208 -13.53 -7.62 6.38
C LYS A 208 -13.70 -6.82 5.09
N GLY A 209 -12.98 -7.17 4.03
CA GLY A 209 -13.05 -6.51 2.71
C GLY A 209 -11.82 -5.68 2.36
N ASN A 210 -12.02 -4.55 1.67
CA ASN A 210 -10.94 -3.79 1.03
C ASN A 210 -10.11 -2.96 2.05
N LEU A 211 -8.80 -3.21 2.14
CA LEU A 211 -7.88 -2.49 3.03
C LEU A 211 -7.87 -0.98 2.82
N ALA A 212 -7.92 -0.50 1.58
CA ALA A 212 -7.94 0.93 1.30
C ALA A 212 -9.21 1.58 1.87
N HIS A 213 -10.35 0.87 1.86
CA HIS A 213 -11.59 1.33 2.48
C HIS A 213 -11.42 1.52 3.98
N PHE A 214 -10.83 0.55 4.68
CA PHE A 214 -10.55 0.67 6.12
C PHE A 214 -9.63 1.84 6.44
N LEU A 215 -8.59 2.08 5.62
CA LEU A 215 -7.70 3.21 5.83
C LEU A 215 -8.44 4.55 5.65
N ILE A 216 -9.21 4.71 4.58
CA ILE A 216 -10.02 5.92 4.35
C ILE A 216 -11.03 6.14 5.48
N GLN A 217 -11.69 5.09 5.93
CA GLN A 217 -12.64 5.15 7.03
C GLN A 217 -11.95 5.60 8.33
N LYS A 218 -10.82 4.99 8.69
CA LYS A 218 -10.09 5.34 9.92
C LYS A 218 -9.60 6.79 9.90
N LEU A 219 -9.00 7.21 8.78
CA LEU A 219 -8.58 8.61 8.59
C LEU A 219 -9.76 9.58 8.71
N THR A 220 -10.91 9.23 8.13
CA THR A 220 -12.12 10.07 8.20
C THR A 220 -12.63 10.19 9.63
N GLN A 221 -12.66 9.08 10.39
CA GLN A 221 -13.09 9.05 11.79
C GLN A 221 -12.18 9.89 12.68
N GLU A 222 -10.86 9.84 12.47
CA GLU A 222 -9.88 10.64 13.21
C GLU A 222 -9.71 12.06 12.67
N SER A 223 -10.44 12.44 11.61
CA SER A 223 -10.28 13.74 10.92
C SER A 223 -8.85 14.01 10.45
N LEU A 224 -8.14 12.95 10.03
CA LEU A 224 -6.77 13.01 9.53
C LEU A 224 -6.75 13.00 8.00
N THR A 225 -5.72 13.62 7.45
CA THR A 225 -5.48 13.74 6.01
C THR A 225 -4.23 12.97 5.59
N LEU A 226 -4.22 12.48 4.35
CA LEU A 226 -3.22 11.58 3.80
C LEU A 226 -2.58 12.17 2.53
N CYS A 227 -1.26 12.03 2.41
CA CYS A 227 -0.52 12.28 1.17
C CYS A 227 0.47 11.14 0.88
N LEU A 228 0.88 11.00 -0.39
CA LEU A 228 1.67 9.85 -0.85
C LEU A 228 2.91 10.26 -1.65
N ALA A 229 4.06 9.67 -1.36
CA ALA A 229 5.27 9.73 -2.20
C ALA A 229 5.59 8.37 -2.79
N GLU A 230 5.32 8.19 -4.09
CA GLU A 230 5.47 6.92 -4.78
C GLU A 230 6.73 6.90 -5.66
N SER A 231 7.51 5.83 -5.58
CA SER A 231 8.55 5.51 -6.56
C SER A 231 8.23 4.17 -7.19
N CYS A 232 8.58 3.05 -6.55
CA CYS A 232 8.44 1.73 -7.16
C CYS A 232 6.99 1.37 -7.52
N THR A 233 6.01 1.79 -6.71
CA THR A 233 4.57 1.55 -6.93
C THR A 233 4.00 2.28 -8.14
N GLY A 234 4.65 3.34 -8.62
CA GLY A 234 4.31 4.01 -9.88
C GLY A 234 2.89 4.62 -9.96
N GLY A 235 2.24 4.92 -8.83
CA GLY A 235 0.87 5.43 -8.80
C GLY A 235 -0.20 4.38 -8.44
N VAL A 236 0.19 3.11 -8.31
CA VAL A 236 -0.73 2.03 -7.91
C VAL A 236 -1.31 2.30 -6.52
N LEU A 237 -0.51 2.79 -5.57
CA LEU A 237 -1.01 3.10 -4.23
C LEU A 237 -2.03 4.24 -4.28
N SER A 238 -1.74 5.34 -5.00
CA SER A 238 -2.72 6.41 -5.21
C SER A 238 -3.99 5.89 -5.89
N THR A 239 -3.88 4.95 -6.84
CA THR A 239 -5.04 4.34 -7.51
C THR A 239 -5.91 3.55 -6.54
N LEU A 240 -5.30 2.73 -5.67
CA LEU A 240 -6.03 1.98 -4.65
C LEU A 240 -6.77 2.90 -3.67
N ILE A 241 -6.12 3.99 -3.24
CA ILE A 241 -6.70 4.98 -2.32
C ILE A 241 -7.84 5.75 -2.99
N THR A 242 -7.62 6.27 -4.20
CA THR A 242 -8.61 7.09 -4.92
C THR A 242 -9.76 6.29 -5.51
N GLY A 243 -9.61 4.97 -5.64
CA GLY A 243 -10.70 4.05 -6.01
C GLY A 243 -11.76 3.86 -4.93
N ILE A 244 -11.56 4.40 -3.72
CA ILE A 244 -12.52 4.32 -2.62
C ILE A 244 -13.41 5.57 -2.57
N ASP A 245 -14.72 5.34 -2.49
CA ASP A 245 -15.68 6.43 -2.31
C ASP A 245 -15.39 7.24 -1.04
N GLY A 246 -15.41 8.56 -1.19
CA GLY A 246 -15.09 9.48 -0.09
C GLY A 246 -13.61 9.71 0.15
N ALA A 247 -12.70 9.11 -0.63
CA ALA A 247 -11.25 9.33 -0.50
C ALA A 247 -10.85 10.82 -0.56
N SER A 248 -11.58 11.64 -1.31
CA SER A 248 -11.35 13.09 -1.41
C SER A 248 -11.50 13.85 -0.09
N LYS A 249 -12.12 13.26 0.94
CA LYS A 249 -12.22 13.85 2.28
C LYS A 249 -10.88 13.85 3.02
N VAL A 250 -10.02 12.87 2.73
CA VAL A 250 -8.78 12.64 3.47
C VAL A 250 -7.54 12.72 2.58
N TYR A 251 -7.61 12.26 1.33
CA TYR A 251 -6.48 12.24 0.41
C TYR A 251 -6.22 13.62 -0.20
N LYS A 252 -5.09 14.23 0.16
CA LYS A 252 -4.65 15.56 -0.31
C LYS A 252 -3.94 15.51 -1.67
N GLY A 253 -3.40 14.36 -2.04
CA GLY A 253 -2.64 14.16 -3.27
C GLY A 253 -1.37 13.35 -3.04
N GLY A 254 -0.61 13.16 -4.12
CA GLY A 254 0.64 12.45 -4.08
C GLY A 254 1.60 12.85 -5.20
N ILE A 255 2.87 12.50 -5.02
CA ILE A 255 3.93 12.68 -5.99
C ILE A 255 4.50 11.31 -6.37
N THR A 256 4.46 10.99 -7.66
CA THR A 256 5.23 9.88 -8.20
C THR A 256 6.67 10.32 -8.47
N ALA A 257 7.50 10.34 -7.43
CA ALA A 257 8.92 10.71 -7.49
C ALA A 257 9.78 9.55 -8.03
N TYR A 258 9.53 9.16 -9.29
CA TYR A 258 10.16 8.00 -9.92
C TYR A 258 11.67 8.21 -10.17
N SER A 259 12.06 9.42 -10.59
CA SER A 259 13.45 9.78 -10.85
C SER A 259 14.17 10.30 -9.61
N ILE A 260 15.50 10.22 -9.58
CA ILE A 260 16.34 10.88 -8.57
C ILE A 260 16.06 12.39 -8.56
N GLU A 261 15.92 12.99 -9.73
CA GLU A 261 15.67 14.42 -9.86
C GLU A 261 14.33 14.80 -9.22
N SER A 262 13.26 14.03 -9.45
CA SER A 262 11.98 14.27 -8.79
C SER A 262 12.06 14.12 -7.26
N LYS A 263 12.88 13.18 -6.75
CA LYS A 263 13.13 13.06 -5.31
C LYS A 263 13.85 14.30 -4.76
N ARG A 264 14.83 14.84 -5.50
CA ARG A 264 15.59 16.04 -5.12
C ARG A 264 14.76 17.31 -5.25
N GLU A 265 14.23 17.61 -6.41
CA GLU A 265 13.58 18.89 -6.71
C GLU A 265 12.20 19.03 -6.06
N ILE A 266 11.38 17.97 -6.07
CA ILE A 266 10.00 18.04 -5.59
C ILE A 266 9.92 17.69 -4.11
N LEU A 267 10.53 16.56 -3.72
CA LEU A 267 10.47 16.07 -2.34
C LEU A 267 11.60 16.61 -1.46
N GLN A 268 12.58 17.30 -2.03
CA GLN A 268 13.71 17.91 -1.31
C GLN A 268 14.52 16.85 -0.53
N VAL A 269 14.68 15.67 -1.12
CA VAL A 269 15.60 14.64 -0.61
C VAL A 269 17.03 15.13 -0.88
N ARG A 270 17.84 15.23 0.18
CA ARG A 270 19.22 15.74 0.09
C ARG A 270 20.10 14.76 -0.67
N ASP A 271 21.03 15.29 -1.46
CA ASP A 271 22.03 14.49 -2.17
C ASP A 271 22.87 13.62 -1.25
N SER A 272 23.19 14.11 -0.04
CA SER A 272 23.92 13.32 0.95
C SER A 272 23.20 12.00 1.27
N ILE A 273 21.86 12.00 1.35
CA ILE A 273 21.09 10.79 1.61
C ILE A 273 21.17 9.84 0.42
N LEU A 274 21.04 10.36 -0.80
CA LEU A 274 21.05 9.57 -2.02
C LEU A 274 22.43 8.97 -2.31
N CYS A 275 23.51 9.70 -2.00
CA CYS A 275 24.87 9.23 -2.20
C CYS A 275 25.33 8.25 -1.11
N GLU A 276 24.97 8.49 0.16
CA GLU A 276 25.44 7.67 1.29
C GLU A 276 24.61 6.38 1.46
N PHE A 277 23.28 6.48 1.33
CA PHE A 277 22.35 5.38 1.61
C PHE A 277 21.69 4.81 0.35
N GLY A 278 21.65 5.57 -0.75
CA GLY A 278 21.03 5.15 -2.01
C GLY A 278 19.52 5.40 -2.05
N VAL A 279 18.93 5.22 -3.25
CA VAL A 279 17.50 5.46 -3.49
C VAL A 279 16.58 4.37 -2.93
N TYR A 280 17.14 3.20 -2.62
CA TYR A 280 16.45 2.02 -2.09
C TYR A 280 16.87 1.79 -0.63
N SER A 281 16.50 2.73 0.25
CA SER A 281 16.92 2.76 1.65
C SER A 281 15.83 3.32 2.55
N GLU A 282 15.93 3.04 3.85
CA GLU A 282 15.08 3.62 4.88
C GLU A 282 15.19 5.15 4.92
N GLU A 283 16.41 5.68 4.81
CA GLU A 283 16.71 7.10 4.84
C GLU A 283 16.05 7.84 3.68
N CYS A 284 16.08 7.24 2.48
CA CYS A 284 15.43 7.79 1.31
C CYS A 284 13.91 7.86 1.50
N VAL A 285 13.24 6.77 1.89
CA VAL A 285 11.77 6.79 2.07
C VAL A 285 11.33 7.69 3.21
N LYS A 286 12.14 7.81 4.27
CA LYS A 286 11.91 8.75 5.38
C LYS A 286 12.03 10.20 4.92
N ALA A 287 13.00 10.51 4.07
CA ALA A 287 13.15 11.84 3.47
C ALA A 287 11.99 12.15 2.50
N MET A 288 11.60 11.18 1.66
CA MET A 288 10.45 11.28 0.76
C MET A 288 9.16 11.56 1.53
N ALA A 289 8.89 10.81 2.60
CA ALA A 289 7.72 10.99 3.46
C ALA A 289 7.66 12.40 4.06
N ARG A 290 8.79 12.90 4.59
CA ARG A 290 8.88 14.29 5.08
C ARG A 290 8.65 15.32 3.98
N GLY A 291 9.20 15.07 2.79
CA GLY A 291 9.05 15.92 1.61
C GLY A 291 7.58 16.12 1.24
N VAL A 292 6.87 15.01 1.06
CA VAL A 292 5.48 15.05 0.63
C VAL A 292 4.53 15.58 1.70
N LEU A 293 4.80 15.27 2.98
CA LEU A 293 4.04 15.82 4.11
C LEU A 293 4.10 17.34 4.13
N ARG A 294 5.29 17.93 3.94
CA ARG A 294 5.46 19.40 3.84
C ARG A 294 4.75 19.98 2.61
N LEU A 295 4.83 19.28 1.48
CA LEU A 295 4.27 19.76 0.21
C LEU A 295 2.74 19.87 0.26
N PHE A 296 2.07 18.86 0.83
CA PHE A 296 0.61 18.80 0.89
C PHE A 296 0.00 19.31 2.19
N ASN A 297 0.82 19.56 3.22
CA ASN A 297 0.39 19.91 4.57
C ASN A 297 -0.70 18.94 5.06
N ALA A 298 -0.41 17.64 4.97
CA ALA A 298 -1.27 16.56 5.42
C ALA A 298 -0.83 16.06 6.82
N ASP A 299 -1.69 15.31 7.48
CA ASP A 299 -1.40 14.74 8.80
C ASP A 299 -0.55 13.47 8.72
N ILE A 300 -0.70 12.71 7.62
CA ILE A 300 -0.01 11.45 7.38
C ILE A 300 0.60 11.44 5.98
N ALA A 301 1.83 10.94 5.90
CA ALA A 301 2.52 10.65 4.65
C ALA A 301 2.89 9.17 4.58
N ILE A 302 2.67 8.56 3.42
CA ILE A 302 3.20 7.24 3.09
C ILE A 302 4.19 7.40 1.94
N ALA A 303 5.39 6.85 2.08
CA ALA A 303 6.40 6.86 1.03
C ALA A 303 6.89 5.44 0.72
N THR A 304 7.04 5.12 -0.57
CA THR A 304 7.50 3.79 -1.02
C THR A 304 8.65 3.93 -2.03
N SER A 305 9.77 3.25 -1.79
CA SER A 305 10.89 3.15 -2.73
C SER A 305 11.48 1.75 -2.71
N GLY A 306 11.83 1.22 -3.87
CA GLY A 306 12.25 -0.16 -4.00
C GLY A 306 12.44 -0.59 -5.44
N LEU A 307 12.64 -1.88 -5.63
CA LEU A 307 12.96 -2.51 -6.90
C LEU A 307 11.80 -3.37 -7.38
N ALA A 308 11.03 -2.84 -8.33
CA ALA A 308 9.99 -3.62 -9.01
C ALA A 308 10.57 -4.51 -10.13
N THR A 309 11.82 -4.29 -10.53
CA THR A 309 12.59 -5.10 -11.48
C THR A 309 14.05 -5.07 -11.06
N ASP A 310 14.87 -5.92 -11.66
CA ASP A 310 16.32 -5.84 -11.45
C ASP A 310 16.86 -4.49 -11.94
N ASP A 311 17.80 -3.94 -11.18
CA ASP A 311 18.49 -2.68 -11.48
C ASP A 311 19.99 -2.92 -11.40
N LEU A 312 20.64 -2.88 -12.56
CA LEU A 312 22.09 -3.01 -12.72
C LEU A 312 22.80 -1.65 -12.82
N SER A 313 22.06 -0.55 -12.66
CA SER A 313 22.64 0.79 -12.69
C SER A 313 23.49 1.07 -11.44
N ALA A 314 24.36 2.08 -11.54
CA ALA A 314 25.16 2.55 -10.41
C ALA A 314 24.32 3.04 -9.21
N ASN A 315 23.03 3.34 -9.42
CA ASN A 315 22.12 3.77 -8.37
C ASN A 315 21.75 2.64 -7.40
N ASN A 316 21.89 1.37 -7.82
CA ASN A 316 21.74 0.19 -6.97
C ASN A 316 23.09 -0.32 -6.46
N PHE A 317 23.91 0.56 -5.87
CA PHE A 317 25.24 0.18 -5.38
C PHE A 317 25.22 -0.83 -4.22
N LEU A 318 24.09 -0.93 -3.51
CA LEU A 318 23.84 -1.96 -2.49
C LEU A 318 23.54 -3.35 -3.09
N LYS A 319 23.37 -3.44 -4.42
CA LYS A 319 23.07 -4.69 -5.14
C LYS A 319 21.84 -5.41 -4.58
N LEU A 320 20.82 -4.64 -4.21
CA LEU A 320 19.57 -5.23 -3.76
C LEU A 320 18.86 -5.94 -4.93
N PRO A 321 18.25 -7.11 -4.71
CA PRO A 321 17.48 -7.81 -5.73
C PRO A 321 16.09 -7.20 -5.92
N ALA A 322 15.48 -7.46 -7.08
CA ALA A 322 14.06 -7.18 -7.33
C ALA A 322 13.18 -7.77 -6.21
N GLY A 323 12.11 -7.06 -5.87
CA GLY A 323 11.21 -7.41 -4.79
C GLY A 323 11.55 -6.75 -3.45
N ASN A 324 12.72 -6.11 -3.30
CA ASN A 324 13.02 -5.28 -2.12
C ASN A 324 12.29 -3.95 -2.18
N VAL A 325 11.49 -3.66 -1.15
CA VAL A 325 10.71 -2.42 -1.05
C VAL A 325 10.79 -1.87 0.37
N PHE A 326 11.16 -0.60 0.48
CA PHE A 326 11.09 0.18 1.69
C PHE A 326 9.80 1.00 1.69
N THR A 327 9.13 1.02 2.83
CA THR A 327 7.92 1.80 3.08
C THR A 327 8.10 2.59 4.36
N CYS A 328 7.75 3.87 4.33
CA CYS A 328 7.71 4.75 5.49
C CYS A 328 6.31 5.31 5.67
N VAL A 329 5.79 5.26 6.89
CA VAL A 329 4.59 5.98 7.33
C VAL A 329 5.01 7.01 8.37
N LEU A 330 4.68 8.27 8.10
CA LEU A 330 5.01 9.42 8.94
C LEU A 330 3.74 10.14 9.35
N ARG A 331 3.54 10.32 10.65
CA ARG A 331 2.46 11.16 11.23
C ARG A 331 3.06 12.49 11.70
N GLN A 332 2.48 13.61 11.28
CA GLN A 332 3.02 14.96 11.56
C GLN A 332 3.12 15.26 13.05
N SER A 333 2.11 14.85 13.82
CA SER A 333 1.90 15.23 15.22
C SER A 333 2.33 14.17 16.24
N LYS A 334 2.81 12.99 15.79
CA LYS A 334 3.24 11.90 16.67
C LYS A 334 4.46 11.19 16.09
N LEU A 335 5.51 11.09 16.90
CA LEU A 335 6.53 10.05 16.76
C LEU A 335 5.99 8.76 17.41
N PRO A 336 6.38 7.56 16.94
CA PRO A 336 7.49 7.28 16.02
C PRO A 336 7.12 7.30 14.53
N ILE A 337 8.16 7.35 13.69
CA ILE A 337 8.09 7.08 12.26
C ILE A 337 8.11 5.57 12.09
N VAL A 338 7.11 5.00 11.42
CA VAL A 338 7.04 3.55 11.20
C VAL A 338 7.64 3.24 9.83
N ILE A 339 8.65 2.36 9.81
CA ILE A 339 9.36 1.99 8.59
C ILE A 339 9.35 0.46 8.48
N SER A 340 9.21 -0.04 7.26
CA SER A 340 9.30 -1.46 6.94
C SER A 340 10.15 -1.66 5.69
N GLN A 341 10.98 -2.71 5.72
CA GLN A 341 11.60 -3.29 4.54
C GLN A 341 10.93 -4.64 4.28
N ASN A 342 10.31 -4.79 3.11
CA ASN A 342 9.72 -6.03 2.66
C ASN A 342 10.52 -6.58 1.47
N TYR A 343 10.55 -7.90 1.33
CA TYR A 343 11.26 -8.58 0.26
C TYR A 343 10.46 -9.78 -0.26
N LEU A 344 10.22 -9.79 -1.58
CA LEU A 344 9.70 -10.97 -2.30
C LEU A 344 10.88 -11.75 -2.88
N SER A 345 11.03 -13.01 -2.48
CA SER A 345 12.10 -13.86 -3.00
C SER A 345 11.91 -14.18 -4.50
N PRO A 346 12.99 -14.48 -5.25
CA PRO A 346 12.91 -14.84 -6.65
C PRO A 346 11.97 -16.03 -6.89
N ASP A 347 12.05 -17.07 -6.06
CA ASP A 347 11.18 -18.24 -6.15
C ASP A 347 9.71 -17.86 -5.94
N TYR A 348 9.45 -16.96 -4.99
CA TYR A 348 8.11 -16.46 -4.75
C TYR A 348 7.58 -15.69 -5.98
N LEU A 349 8.39 -14.80 -6.55
CA LEU A 349 8.03 -14.02 -7.74
C LEU A 349 7.76 -14.92 -8.95
N ILE A 350 8.61 -15.90 -9.20
CA ILE A 350 8.44 -16.88 -10.30
C ILE A 350 7.12 -17.66 -10.15
N ASN A 351 6.72 -17.97 -8.92
CA ASN A 351 5.49 -18.72 -8.65
C ASN A 351 4.22 -17.86 -8.69
N HIS A 352 4.34 -16.54 -8.55
CA HIS A 352 3.19 -15.63 -8.43
C HIS A 352 3.06 -14.59 -9.56
N SER A 353 4.05 -14.47 -10.45
CA SER A 353 3.97 -13.63 -11.64
C SER A 353 3.43 -14.35 -12.88
N LYS A 354 3.25 -15.68 -12.84
CA LYS A 354 2.97 -16.50 -14.02
C LYS A 354 1.52 -16.49 -14.49
N ALA A 355 0.61 -15.93 -13.70
CA ALA A 355 -0.80 -16.00 -14.03
C ALA A 355 -1.31 -14.70 -14.65
N ASP A 356 -2.16 -14.84 -15.66
CA ASP A 356 -2.89 -13.75 -16.31
C ASP A 356 -2.06 -12.76 -17.15
N SER A 357 -1.56 -13.24 -18.28
CA SER A 357 -1.99 -12.74 -19.58
C SER A 357 -1.27 -13.51 -20.69
N LYS A 358 -1.96 -13.89 -21.76
CA LYS A 358 -1.30 -14.47 -22.95
C LYS A 358 -0.40 -13.45 -23.70
N ASN A 359 -0.24 -12.21 -23.18
CA ASN A 359 0.27 -11.07 -23.94
C ASN A 359 1.31 -10.17 -23.23
N LEU A 360 1.65 -10.37 -21.95
CA LEU A 360 2.70 -9.58 -21.26
C LEU A 360 3.99 -10.39 -21.08
N SER A 361 5.13 -9.72 -21.13
CA SER A 361 6.42 -10.35 -20.83
C SER A 361 6.53 -10.72 -19.34
N PRO A 362 7.25 -11.80 -18.99
CA PRO A 362 7.42 -12.22 -17.59
C PRO A 362 7.92 -11.11 -16.66
N HIS A 363 8.84 -10.25 -17.15
CA HIS A 363 9.34 -9.10 -16.41
C HIS A 363 8.24 -8.06 -16.10
N THR A 364 7.28 -7.87 -17.01
CA THR A 364 6.19 -6.91 -16.81
C THR A 364 5.18 -7.45 -15.80
N GLN A 365 4.92 -8.76 -15.81
CA GLN A 365 4.05 -9.40 -14.82
C GLN A 365 4.68 -9.33 -13.41
N GLN A 366 5.96 -9.67 -13.29
CA GLN A 366 6.70 -9.57 -12.03
C GLN A 366 6.70 -8.12 -11.50
N ARG A 367 6.94 -7.14 -12.37
CA ARG A 367 6.87 -5.72 -12.03
C ARG A 367 5.51 -5.35 -11.46
N SER A 368 4.43 -5.64 -12.19
CA SER A 368 3.07 -5.30 -11.77
C SER A 368 2.72 -5.94 -10.43
N PHE A 369 3.12 -7.19 -10.23
CA PHE A 369 2.90 -7.91 -8.99
C PHE A 369 3.61 -7.24 -7.81
N ILE A 370 4.91 -6.91 -7.93
CA ILE A 370 5.66 -6.20 -6.87
C ILE A 370 5.02 -4.85 -6.57
N GLN A 371 4.58 -4.11 -7.59
CA GLN A 371 3.92 -2.81 -7.41
C GLN A 371 2.62 -2.91 -6.62
N GLN A 372 1.80 -3.92 -6.90
CA GLN A 372 0.57 -4.18 -6.17
C GLN A 372 0.85 -4.59 -4.73
N GLN A 373 1.75 -5.55 -4.49
CA GLN A 373 2.08 -5.99 -3.14
C GLN A 373 2.68 -4.86 -2.30
N ALA A 374 3.61 -4.08 -2.87
CA ALA A 374 4.17 -2.89 -2.24
C ALA A 374 3.09 -1.89 -1.82
N SER A 375 2.08 -1.67 -2.66
CA SER A 375 0.98 -0.76 -2.35
C SER A 375 0.10 -1.31 -1.21
N LEU A 376 -0.17 -2.61 -1.19
CA LEU A 376 -0.93 -3.24 -0.10
C LEU A 376 -0.16 -3.24 1.23
N TRP A 377 1.15 -3.51 1.22
CA TRP A 377 2.00 -3.39 2.40
C TRP A 377 2.01 -1.97 2.96
N ALA A 378 2.04 -0.97 2.07
CA ALA A 378 1.98 0.42 2.48
C ALA A 378 0.68 0.79 3.20
N ILE A 379 -0.46 0.27 2.74
CA ILE A 379 -1.76 0.45 3.40
C ILE A 379 -1.78 -0.29 4.76
N ARG A 380 -1.27 -1.52 4.83
CA ARG A 380 -1.17 -2.28 6.09
C ARG A 380 -0.32 -1.56 7.13
N LEU A 381 0.84 -1.06 6.71
CA LEU A 381 1.74 -0.33 7.59
C LEU A 381 1.09 0.95 8.11
N ALA A 382 0.29 1.63 7.27
CA ALA A 382 -0.45 2.83 7.67
C ALA A 382 -1.57 2.50 8.67
N LEU A 383 -2.32 1.42 8.44
CA LEU A 383 -3.33 0.94 9.39
C LEU A 383 -2.70 0.54 10.73
N HIS A 384 -1.55 -0.14 10.71
CA HIS A 384 -0.79 -0.46 11.91
C HIS A 384 -0.38 0.80 12.67
N ALA A 385 0.24 1.77 11.98
CA ALA A 385 0.67 3.03 12.57
C ALA A 385 -0.47 3.92 13.10
N LEU A 386 -1.71 3.66 12.68
CA LEU A 386 -2.92 4.33 13.16
C LEU A 386 -3.57 3.58 14.33
N ASN A 387 -3.27 2.30 14.52
CA ASN A 387 -3.77 1.48 15.63
C ASN A 387 -2.88 1.59 16.88
N ASP A 388 -1.61 1.99 16.72
CA ASP A 388 -0.68 2.32 17.80
C ASP A 388 -0.84 3.77 18.28
#